data_AF-A0A4U6M283-F1
#
_entry.id   AF-A0A4U6M283-F1
#
_cell.length_a   1.000
_cell.length_b   1.000
_cell.length_c   1.000
_cell.angle_alpha   90.00
_cell.angle_beta   90.00
_cell.angle_gamma   90.00
#
_symmetry.space_group_name_H-M   'P 1'
#
loop_
_entity.id
_entity.type
_entity.pdbx_description
1 polymer ?
#
loop_
_entity_poly.entity_id
_entity_poly.type
_entity_poly.pdbx_seq_one_letter_code
_entity_poly.pdbx_strand_id
1 'polypeptide(L)'
;TFVNTTLGETWEAKIGERPDAELMAERKEHYSAPVPDRVAYLTAGIDSQLDRYEMRVWGWGPGEESWLIDRQIMMGRHDDEQTLLRVDE
;
A
#
# COMPACT_ATOMS: atom_id res chain seq x y z
N THR A 1 16.57 -15.76 1.26
CA THR A 1 17.48 -16.18 2.34
C THR A 1 16.84 -17.35 3.07
N PHE A 2 17.59 -18.42 3.36
CA PHE A 2 17.11 -19.69 3.96
C PHE A 2 16.20 -19.52 5.19
N VAL A 3 16.42 -18.44 5.96
CA VAL A 3 15.67 -18.15 7.19
C VAL A 3 14.17 -17.89 6.93
N ASN A 4 13.81 -17.09 5.93
CA ASN A 4 12.42 -16.63 5.78
C ASN A 4 11.50 -17.68 5.11
N THR A 5 12.02 -18.45 4.17
CA THR A 5 11.22 -19.43 3.41
C THR A 5 11.26 -20.85 3.96
N THR A 6 12.19 -21.17 4.88
CA THR A 6 12.40 -22.55 5.34
C THR A 6 12.19 -22.73 6.84
N LEU A 7 12.54 -21.73 7.67
CA LEU A 7 12.51 -21.87 9.13
C LEU A 7 11.19 -21.37 9.77
N GLY A 8 10.42 -20.50 9.08
CA GLY A 8 9.13 -20.02 9.58
C GLY A 8 9.22 -19.31 10.94
N GLU A 9 10.40 -18.78 11.28
CA GLU A 9 10.61 -18.06 12.53
C GLU A 9 9.85 -16.73 12.52
N THR A 10 9.21 -16.41 13.64
CA THR A 10 8.55 -15.12 13.84
C THR A 10 9.58 -14.01 13.71
N TRP A 11 9.45 -13.20 12.67
CA TRP A 11 10.25 -12.00 12.51
C TRP A 11 9.83 -10.98 13.57
N GLU A 12 10.71 -10.72 14.54
CA GLU A 12 10.56 -9.55 15.39
C GLU A 12 10.97 -8.33 14.59
N ALA A 13 10.03 -7.39 14.44
CA ALA A 13 10.36 -6.06 13.98
C ALA A 13 11.38 -5.49 14.97
N LYS A 14 12.65 -5.44 14.57
CA LYS A 14 13.53 -4.40 15.08
C LYS A 14 12.84 -3.12 14.68
N ILE A 15 12.08 -2.54 15.61
CA ILE A 15 11.47 -1.22 15.44
C ILE A 15 12.68 -0.33 15.22
N GLY A 16 12.98 -0.05 13.95
CA GLY A 16 13.99 0.93 13.58
C GLY A 16 13.61 2.28 14.19
N GLU A 17 14.53 3.23 14.16
CA GLU A 17 14.21 4.60 14.55
C GLU A 17 12.87 5.02 13.94
N ARG A 18 11.92 5.35 14.83
CA ARG A 18 10.66 5.93 14.40
C ARG A 18 11.00 7.26 13.75
N PRO A 19 10.56 7.52 12.51
CA PRO A 19 10.82 8.80 11.89
C PRO A 19 10.17 9.91 12.73
N ASP A 20 10.86 11.04 12.85
CA ASP A 20 10.38 12.18 13.61
C ASP A 20 9.04 12.68 13.04
N ALA A 21 8.06 12.90 13.93
CA ALA A 21 6.74 13.38 13.56
C ALA A 21 6.79 14.78 12.93
N GLU A 22 7.70 15.64 13.37
CA GLU A 22 7.89 16.97 12.77
C GLU A 22 8.38 16.85 11.32
N LEU A 23 9.36 15.97 11.07
CA LEU A 23 9.90 15.73 9.74
C LEU A 23 8.85 15.14 8.78
N MET A 24 7.97 14.27 9.27
CA MET A 24 6.84 13.77 8.48
C MET A 24 5.84 14.88 8.15
N ALA A 25 5.55 15.77 9.10
CA ALA A 25 4.61 16.87 8.89
C ALA A 25 5.13 17.89 7.88
N GLU A 26 6.44 18.10 7.79
CA GLU A 26 7.07 18.96 6.77
C GLU A 26 7.02 18.36 5.37
N ARG A 27 7.09 17.03 5.26
CA ARG A 27 7.07 16.31 3.98
C ARG A 27 5.67 15.92 3.50
N LYS A 28 4.62 16.30 4.24
CA LYS A 28 3.26 15.93 3.87
C LYS A 28 2.85 16.63 2.58
N GLU A 29 2.22 15.88 1.70
CA GLU A 29 1.62 16.39 0.47
C GLU A 29 0.09 16.35 0.59
N HIS A 30 -0.59 17.22 -0.15
CA HIS A 30 -2.04 17.20 -0.15
C HIS A 30 -2.55 15.97 -0.92
N TYR A 31 -3.18 15.05 -0.21
CA TYR A 31 -3.83 13.90 -0.82
C TYR A 31 -5.23 14.29 -1.31
N SER A 32 -5.44 14.34 -2.62
CA SER A 32 -6.63 14.94 -3.23
C SER A 32 -7.90 14.09 -3.14
N ALA A 33 -7.82 12.82 -2.76
CA ALA A 33 -8.98 11.95 -2.69
C ALA A 33 -9.75 12.13 -1.36
N PRO A 34 -11.08 11.93 -1.35
CA PRO A 34 -11.86 11.99 -0.12
C PRO A 34 -11.46 10.87 0.84
N VAL A 35 -10.89 11.25 1.98
CA VAL A 35 -10.51 10.34 3.05
C VAL A 35 -11.33 10.71 4.30
N PRO A 36 -12.00 9.74 4.96
CA PRO A 36 -12.71 10.02 6.21
C PRO A 36 -11.76 10.56 7.29
N ASP A 37 -12.19 11.58 8.06
CA ASP A 37 -11.39 12.23 9.11
C ASP A 37 -10.82 11.27 10.16
N ARG A 38 -11.45 10.10 10.34
CA ARG A 38 -11.05 9.08 11.32
C ARG A 38 -9.88 8.22 10.85
N VAL A 39 -9.48 8.32 9.58
CA VAL A 39 -8.33 7.61 9.02
C VAL A 39 -7.05 8.26 9.50
N ALA A 40 -6.17 7.47 10.12
CA ALA A 40 -4.87 7.90 10.61
C ALA A 40 -3.76 7.69 9.57
N TYR A 41 -3.84 6.63 8.76
CA TYR A 41 -2.86 6.34 7.72
C TYR A 41 -3.49 5.55 6.57
N LEU A 42 -2.85 5.65 5.39
CA LEU A 42 -3.24 4.91 4.19
C LEU A 42 -2.21 3.82 3.88
N THR A 43 -2.68 2.70 3.35
CA THR A 43 -1.82 1.69 2.71
C THR A 43 -2.33 1.43 1.31
N ALA A 44 -1.43 1.49 0.32
CA ALA A 44 -1.72 1.06 -1.03
C ALA A 44 -1.09 -0.31 -1.28
N GLY A 45 -1.86 -1.20 -1.89
CA GLY A 45 -1.39 -2.49 -2.35
C GLY A 45 -1.82 -2.71 -3.79
N ILE A 46 -0.92 -3.28 -4.58
CA ILE A 46 -1.20 -3.75 -5.93
C ILE A 46 -0.97 -5.26 -5.99
N ASP A 47 -1.88 -5.94 -6.68
CA ASP A 47 -1.82 -7.39 -6.89
C ASP A 47 -1.89 -7.70 -8.39
N SER A 48 -0.93 -8.48 -8.87
CA SER A 48 -0.82 -8.88 -10.28
C SER A 48 -1.53 -10.21 -10.50
N GLN A 49 -2.47 -10.24 -11.45
CA GLN A 49 -3.17 -11.43 -11.89
C GLN A 49 -2.89 -11.68 -13.37
N LEU A 50 -3.19 -12.88 -13.88
CA LEU A 50 -2.85 -13.24 -15.27
C LEU A 50 -3.41 -12.26 -16.32
N ASP A 51 -4.57 -11.66 -16.03
CA ASP A 51 -5.36 -10.83 -16.94
C ASP A 51 -5.59 -9.39 -16.45
N ARG A 52 -5.05 -9.01 -15.28
CA ARG A 52 -5.22 -7.67 -14.71
C ARG A 52 -4.24 -7.34 -13.59
N TYR A 53 -4.13 -6.06 -13.29
CA TYR A 53 -3.67 -5.57 -11.99
C TYR A 53 -4.85 -5.03 -11.18
N GLU A 54 -4.93 -5.40 -9.90
CA GLU A 54 -5.86 -4.81 -8.93
C GLU A 54 -5.08 -3.96 -7.93
N MET A 55 -5.36 -2.66 -7.90
CA MET A 55 -4.82 -1.75 -6.90
C MET A 55 -5.92 -1.32 -5.93
N ARG A 56 -5.58 -1.29 -4.64
CA ARG A 56 -6.48 -0.86 -3.58
C ARG A 56 -5.74 0.05 -2.62
N VAL A 57 -6.40 1.15 -2.27
CA VAL A 57 -5.97 2.04 -1.20
C VAL A 57 -6.92 1.86 -0.02
N TRP A 58 -6.37 1.50 1.11
CA TRP A 58 -7.09 1.32 2.37
C TRP A 58 -6.71 2.42 3.34
N GLY A 59 -7.70 3.01 3.99
CA GLY A 59 -7.51 3.89 5.13
C GLY A 59 -7.75 3.14 6.42
N TRP A 60 -6.86 3.34 7.39
CA TRP A 60 -6.88 2.66 8.68
C TRP A 60 -7.13 3.66 9.80
N GLY A 61 -8.09 3.32 10.65
CA GLY A 61 -8.45 4.08 11.84
C GLY A 61 -8.16 3.32 13.13
N PRO A 62 -8.39 3.95 14.28
CA PRO A 62 -8.25 3.29 15.58
C PRO A 62 -9.27 2.15 15.73
N GLY A 63 -8.82 1.04 16.32
CA GLY A 63 -9.68 -0.12 16.59
C GLY A 63 -9.89 -1.03 15.39
N GLU A 64 -8.89 -1.15 14.51
CA GLU A 64 -8.93 -1.99 13.29
C GLU A 64 -10.00 -1.57 12.27
N GLU A 65 -10.56 -0.37 12.42
CA GLU A 65 -11.47 0.19 11.44
C GLU A 65 -10.72 0.45 10.14
N SER A 66 -11.35 0.05 9.03
CA SER A 66 -10.78 0.25 7.70
C SER A 66 -11.84 0.71 6.70
N TRP A 67 -11.41 1.55 5.77
CA TRP A 67 -12.22 2.06 4.68
C TRP A 67 -11.49 1.84 3.36
N LEU A 68 -12.22 1.34 2.36
CA LEU A 68 -11.72 1.33 0.99
C LEU A 68 -11.80 2.77 0.45
N ILE A 69 -10.64 3.39 0.23
CA ILE A 69 -10.52 4.78 -0.23
C ILE A 69 -10.56 4.83 -1.75
N ASP A 70 -9.81 3.94 -2.39
CA ASP A 70 -9.76 3.87 -3.84
C ASP A 70 -9.57 2.43 -4.30
N ARG A 71 -10.08 2.15 -5.50
CA ARG A 71 -9.96 0.86 -6.17
C ARG A 71 -9.81 1.07 -7.67
N GLN A 72 -8.69 0.60 -8.20
CA GLN A 72 -8.39 0.65 -9.62
C GLN A 72 -8.16 -0.76 -10.14
N ILE A 73 -8.68 -1.04 -11.33
CA ILE A 73 -8.40 -2.28 -12.05
C ILE A 73 -7.86 -1.91 -13.42
N MET A 74 -6.68 -2.42 -13.73
CA MET A 74 -6.06 -2.28 -15.04
C MET A 74 -6.11 -3.63 -15.73
N MET A 75 -7.00 -3.76 -16.71
CA MET A 75 -7.14 -4.98 -17.50
C MET A 75 -5.96 -5.12 -18.47
N GLY A 76 -5.41 -6.31 -18.57
CA GLY A 76 -4.26 -6.60 -19.43
C GLY A 76 -3.39 -7.69 -18.83
N ARG A 77 -2.62 -8.39 -19.67
CA ARG A 77 -1.71 -9.39 -19.13
C ARG A 77 -0.65 -8.72 -18.26
N HIS A 78 -0.40 -9.27 -17.09
CA HIS A 78 0.59 -8.71 -16.15
C HIS A 78 2.00 -8.55 -16.72
N ASP A 79 2.38 -9.36 -17.71
CA ASP A 79 3.71 -9.35 -18.34
C ASP A 79 3.77 -8.51 -19.63
N ASP A 80 2.66 -7.90 -20.03
CA ASP A 80 2.58 -7.12 -21.26
C ASP A 80 3.01 -5.66 -21.03
N GLU A 81 3.89 -5.16 -21.88
CA GLU A 81 4.50 -3.82 -21.75
C GLU A 81 3.46 -2.69 -21.75
N GLN A 82 2.40 -2.81 -22.56
CA GLN A 82 1.32 -1.81 -22.57
C GLN A 82 0.47 -1.85 -21.29
N THR A 83 0.45 -2.99 -20.61
CA THR A 83 -0.23 -3.13 -19.32
C THR A 83 0.61 -2.51 -18.21
N LEU A 84 1.92 -2.71 -18.24
CA LEU A 84 2.85 -2.08 -17.28
C LEU A 84 2.88 -0.54 -17.42
N LEU A 85 2.94 -0.01 -18.64
CA LEU A 85 2.91 1.44 -18.87
C LEU A 85 1.64 2.10 -18.34
N ARG A 86 0.51 1.38 -18.32
CA ARG A 86 -0.75 1.87 -17.74
C ARG A 86 -0.77 1.82 -16.21
N VAL A 87 0.06 0.98 -15.59
CA VAL A 87 0.21 0.89 -14.13
C VAL A 87 1.14 1.99 -13.60
N ASP A 88 2.10 2.42 -14.42
CA ASP A 88 3.06 3.48 -14.06
C ASP A 88 2.49 4.91 -14.14
N GLU A 89 1.31 5.09 -14.75
CA GLU A 89 0.59 6.37 -14.89
C GLU A 89 -0.42 6.60 -13.76
#